data_AF-A0A1V5MUE0-F1
#
_entry.id   AF-A0A1V5MUE0-F1
#
_cell.length_a   1.000
_cell.length_b   1.000
_cell.length_c   1.000
_cell.angle_alpha   90.00
_cell.angle_beta   90.00
_cell.angle_gamma   90.00
#
_symmetry.space_group_name_H-M   'P 1'
#
loop_
_entity.id
_entity.type
_entity.pdbx_description
1 polymer ?
#
loop_
_entity_poly.entity_id
_entity_poly.type
_entity_poly.pdbx_seq_one_letter_code
_entity_poly.pdbx_strand_id
1 'polypeptide(L)' 'MPFSPPMVVSLAKKEELVFVQARSEPVRLSRSHPALRLLQYVRDEAHRFAQHYFHILRQKQTFNDSEQSQV' A
#
# COMPACT_ATOMS: atom_id res chain seq x y z
N MET A 1 5.40 28.77 -14.06
CA MET A 1 4.98 28.49 -12.68
C MET A 1 5.81 27.33 -12.16
N PRO A 2 6.42 27.40 -10.97
CA PRO A 2 7.14 26.25 -10.44
C PRO A 2 6.13 25.14 -10.13
N PHE A 3 6.33 23.98 -10.74
CA PHE A 3 5.60 22.77 -10.38
C PHE A 3 6.13 22.29 -9.02
N SER A 4 5.31 22.40 -7.98
CA SER A 4 5.62 21.76 -6.70
C SER A 4 5.20 20.29 -6.79
N PRO A 5 6.10 19.34 -6.50
CA PRO A 5 5.70 17.95 -6.43
C PRO A 5 4.63 17.74 -5.34
N PRO A 6 3.72 16.76 -5.51
CA PRO A 6 2.74 16.44 -4.49
C PRO A 6 3.43 15.93 -3.22
N MET A 7 2.84 16.26 -2.07
CA MET A 7 3.30 15.73 -0.79
C MET A 7 3.08 14.22 -0.74
N VAL A 8 4.14 13.48 -0.45
CA VAL A 8 4.05 12.04 -0.16
C VAL A 8 3.98 11.82 1.34
N VAL A 9 3.07 10.94 1.73
CA VAL A 9 2.84 10.51 3.11
C VAL A 9 2.84 8.98 3.14
N SER A 10 3.40 8.38 4.19
CA SER A 10 3.35 6.93 4.40
C SER A 10 2.98 6.58 5.83
N LEU A 11 2.47 5.36 6.02
CA LEU A 11 2.07 4.81 7.31
C LEU A 11 2.90 3.54 7.61
N ALA A 12 3.61 3.53 8.73
CA ALA A 12 4.37 2.37 9.17
C ALA A 12 3.44 1.16 9.38
N LYS A 13 3.89 -0.02 8.95
CA LYS A 13 3.06 -1.23 8.94
C LYS A 13 2.64 -1.71 10.34
N LYS A 14 3.50 -1.60 11.34
CA LYS A 14 3.25 -2.13 12.70
C LYS A 14 3.02 -1.02 13.72
N GLU A 15 3.87 -0.01 13.72
CA GLU A 15 3.92 1.06 14.72
C GLU A 15 2.95 2.20 14.40
N GLU A 16 2.44 2.22 13.17
CA GLU A 16 1.47 3.21 12.67
C GLU A 16 1.92 4.67 12.80
N LEU A 17 3.23 4.84 12.70
CA LEU A 17 3.90 6.13 12.59
C LEU A 17 3.67 6.72 11.20
N VAL A 18 3.33 8.01 11.16
CA VAL A 18 3.10 8.75 9.92
C VAL A 18 4.39 9.46 9.51
N PHE A 19 4.88 9.18 8.32
CA PHE A 19 6.05 9.85 7.75
C PHE A 19 5.61 10.83 6.66
N VAL A 20 6.19 12.02 6.66
CA VAL A 20 5.92 13.09 5.69
C VAL A 20 7.24 13.66 5.19
N GLN A 21 7.30 14.08 3.93
CA GLN A 21 8.54 14.62 3.33
C GLN A 21 9.12 15.83 4.08
N ALA A 22 8.25 16.64 4.69
CA ALA A 22 8.64 17.90 5.32
C ALA A 22 9.31 17.74 6.71
N ARG A 23 9.39 16.53 7.25
CA ARG A 23 9.89 16.26 8.61
C ARG A 23 10.75 15.00 8.63
N SER A 24 11.87 15.05 9.36
CA SER A 24 12.71 13.88 9.61
C SER A 24 12.07 12.93 10.63
N GLU A 25 11.48 13.47 11.68
CA GLU A 25 10.82 12.69 12.73
C GLU A 25 9.38 12.30 12.35
N PRO A 26 8.98 11.04 12.61
CA PRO A 26 7.62 10.60 12.34
C PRO A 26 6.60 11.25 13.29
N VAL A 27 5.39 11.43 12.79
CA VAL A 27 4.25 11.87 13.59
C VAL A 27 3.55 10.66 14.19
N ARG A 28 3.50 10.61 15.52
CA ARG A 28 2.69 9.62 16.25
C ARG A 28 1.33 10.22 16.55
N LEU A 29 0.28 9.61 16.00
CA LEU A 29 -1.11 9.95 16.28
C LEU A 29 -1.67 9.06 17.39
N SER A 30 -2.67 9.54 18.12
CA SER A 30 -3.42 8.69 19.05
C SER A 30 -4.22 7.64 18.26
N ARG A 31 -4.46 6.48 18.87
CA ARG A 31 -5.21 5.38 18.22
C ARG A 31 -6.66 5.75 17.85
N SER A 32 -7.25 6.72 18.54
CA SER A 32 -8.58 7.25 18.25
C SER A 32 -8.57 8.37 17.22
N HIS A 33 -7.40 8.83 16.77
CA HIS A 33 -7.30 9.98 15.88
C HIS A 33 -7.91 9.67 14.50
N PRO A 34 -8.85 10.50 14.00
CA PRO A 34 -9.53 10.21 12.74
C PRO A 34 -8.59 10.16 11.53
N ALA A 35 -7.55 11.01 11.50
CA ALA A 35 -6.56 10.97 10.43
C ALA A 35 -5.78 9.64 10.39
N LEU A 36 -5.50 9.02 11.55
CA LEU A 36 -4.84 7.72 11.59
C LEU A 36 -5.75 6.64 10.98
N ARG A 37 -7.04 6.65 11.34
CA ARG A 37 -8.04 5.72 10.79
C ARG A 37 -8.17 5.84 9.28
N LEU A 38 -8.15 7.07 8.76
CA LEU A 38 -8.18 7.30 7.32
C LEU A 38 -6.95 6.71 6.63
N LEU A 39 -5.75 6.94 7.17
CA LEU A 39 -4.50 6.39 6.61
C LEU A 39 -4.47 4.86 6.66
N GLN A 40 -4.97 4.27 7.75
CA GLN A 40 -5.13 2.81 7.87
C GLN A 40 -6.06 2.27 6.78
N TYR A 41 -7.24 2.88 6.59
CA TYR A 41 -8.19 2.45 5.57
C TYR A 41 -7.60 2.49 4.16
N VAL A 42 -6.90 3.57 3.81
CA VAL A 42 -6.22 3.69 2.51
C VAL A 42 -5.13 2.62 2.35
N ARG A 43 -4.33 2.37 3.39
CA ARG A 43 -3.29 1.33 3.38
C ARG A 43 -3.90 -0.05 3.17
N ASP A 44 -4.99 -0.35 3.88
CA ASP A 44 -5.64 -1.66 3.84
C ASP A 44 -6.25 -1.90 2.46
N GLU A 45 -6.81 -0.87 1.83
CA GLU A 45 -7.32 -0.96 0.46
C GLU A 45 -6.21 -1.11 -0.59
N ALA A 46 -5.12 -0.37 -0.45
CA ALA A 46 -3.95 -0.56 -1.31
C ALA A 46 -3.39 -1.99 -1.18
N HIS A 47 -3.35 -2.52 0.05
CA HIS A 47 -2.91 -3.89 0.29
C HIS A 47 -3.87 -4.92 -0.31
N ARG A 48 -5.19 -4.76 -0.11
CA ARG A 48 -6.23 -5.62 -0.68
C ARG A 48 -6.12 -5.67 -2.21
N PHE A 49 -5.98 -4.50 -2.85
CA PHE A 49 -5.82 -4.39 -4.29
C PHE A 49 -4.56 -5.13 -4.77
N ALA A 50 -3.42 -4.91 -4.13
CA ALA A 50 -2.17 -5.57 -4.48
C ALA A 50 -2.27 -7.11 -4.35
N GLN A 51 -2.80 -7.61 -3.23
CA GLN A 51 -2.99 -9.05 -3.01
C GLN A 51 -3.92 -9.67 -4.06
N HIS A 52 -5.03 -9.01 -4.37
CA HIS A 52 -5.97 -9.47 -5.40
C HIS A 52 -5.30 -9.54 -6.78
N TYR A 53 -4.57 -8.50 -7.16
CA TYR A 53 -3.85 -8.47 -8.44
C TYR A 53 -2.80 -9.58 -8.53
N PHE A 54 -2.01 -9.80 -7.47
CA PHE A 54 -1.03 -10.89 -7.45
C PHE A 54 -1.68 -12.29 -7.49
N HIS A 55 -2.88 -12.46 -6.90
CA HIS A 55 -3.63 -13.71 -7.01
C HIS A 55 -4.03 -14.01 -8.46
N ILE A 56 -4.57 -13.02 -9.18
CA ILE A 56 -4.92 -13.16 -10.60
C ILE A 56 -3.69 -13.54 -11.43
N LEU A 57 -2.55 -12.86 -11.21
CA LEU A 57 -1.32 -13.15 -11.94
C LEU A 57 -0.83 -14.58 -11.69
N ARG A 58 -0.89 -15.06 -10.43
CA ARG A 58 -0.52 -16.44 -10.08
C ARG A 58 -1.42 -17.47 -10.74
N GLN A 59 -2.75 -17.26 -10.73
CA GLN A 59 -3.67 -18.15 -11.41
C GLN A 59 -3.33 -18.28 -12.90
N LYS A 60 -3.12 -17.16 -13.58
CA LYS A 60 -2.76 -17.15 -15.01
C LYS A 60 -1.47 -17.91 -15.31
N GLN A 61 -0.45 -17.78 -14.45
CA GLN A 61 0.79 -18.55 -14.61
C GLN A 61 0.53 -20.06 -14.48
N THR A 62 -0.20 -20.48 -13.43
CA THR A 62 -0.52 -21.90 -13.23
C THR A 62 -1.31 -22.51 -14.40
N PHE A 63 -2.24 -21.77 -14.99
CA PHE A 63 -2.96 -22.23 -16.20
C PHE A 63 -2.01 -22.41 -17.40
N ASN A 64 -1.15 -21.42 -17.67
CA ASN A 64 -0.21 -21.50 -18.79
C ASN A 64 0.81 -22.64 -18.63
N ASP A 65 1.28 -22.91 -17.40
CA ASP A 65 2.23 -23.99 -17.12
C ASP A 65 1.61 -25.38 -17.37
N SER A 66 0.29 -25.52 -17.14
CA SER A 66 -0.43 -26.78 -17.33
C SER A 66 -0.74 -27.11 -18.80
N GLU A 67 -0.84 -26.10 -19.67
CA GLU A 67 -1.04 -26.28 -21.11
C GLU A 67 0.28 -26.62 -21.84
N GLN A 68 1.41 -26.07 -21.38
CA GLN A 68 2.73 -26.36 -21.97
C GLN A 68 3.28 -27.74 -21.61
N SER A 69 2.77 -28.39 -20.56
CA SER A 69 3.19 -29.73 -20.15
C SER A 69 2.44 -30.87 -20.86
N GLN A 70 1.45 -30.56 -21.71
CA GLN A 70 0.67 -31.53 -22.49
C GLN A 70 1.08 -31.58 -23.98
N VAL A 71 2.13 -30.87 -24.37
CA VAL A 71 2.77 -30.91 -25.69
C VAL A 71 4.17 -31.48 -25.55
#